data_AF-A0ABD5IX90-F1
#
_entry.id   AF-A0ABD5IX90-F1
#
_cell.length_a   1.000
_cell.length_b   1.000
_cell.length_c   1.000
_cell.angle_alpha   90.00
_cell.angle_beta   90.00
_cell.angle_gamma   90.00
#
_symmetry.space_group_name_H-M   'P 1'
#
loop_
_entity.id
_entity.type
_entity.pdbx_description
1 polymer ?
#
loop_
_entity_poly.entity_id
_entity_poly.type
_entity_poly.pdbx_seq_one_letter_code
_entity_poly.pdbx_strand_id
1 'polypeptide(L)' 'MLYKFSELSDQAKKVAVEEYILDAKLFGFWDDGQTEKDVYELLASPWETHRYDENGVLQGKVHYLDHNQIEFIETGEY' A
#
# COMPACT_ATOMS: atom_id res chain seq x y z
N MET A 1 14.13 0.69 7.11
CA MET A 1 13.93 -0.60 6.44
C MET A 1 12.55 -0.54 5.80
N LEU A 2 12.36 -1.11 4.61
CA LEU A 2 11.06 -1.08 3.93
C LEU A 2 10.35 -2.42 4.12
N TYR A 3 9.05 -2.37 4.43
CA TYR A 3 8.22 -3.52 4.76
C TYR A 3 7.14 -3.74 3.71
N LYS A 4 6.77 -5.00 3.47
CA LYS A 4 5.49 -5.36 2.84
C LYS A 4 4.36 -5.13 3.84
N PHE A 5 3.13 -4.99 3.34
CA PHE A 5 1.96 -4.79 4.19
C PHE A 5 1.77 -5.95 5.19
N SER A 6 1.99 -7.18 4.75
CA SER A 6 1.89 -8.39 5.56
C SER A 6 2.87 -8.44 6.75
N GLU A 7 4.00 -7.74 6.63
CA GLU A 7 5.07 -7.66 7.63
C GLU A 7 4.85 -6.55 8.67
N LEU A 8 3.85 -5.68 8.46
CA LEU A 8 3.53 -4.58 9.37
C LEU A 8 2.83 -5.06 10.65
N SER A 9 2.99 -4.28 11.71
CA SER A 9 2.16 -4.40 12.92
C SER A 9 0.69 -4.11 12.60
N ASP A 10 -0.25 -4.61 13.41
CA ASP A 10 -1.68 -4.34 13.21
C ASP A 10 -2.01 -2.84 13.21
N GLN A 11 -1.30 -2.07 14.03
CA GLN A 11 -1.44 -0.61 14.05
C GLN A 11 -0.95 0.03 12.75
N ALA A 12 0.21 -0.39 12.23
CA ALA A 12 0.75 0.12 10.99
C ALA A 12 -0.09 -0.29 9.76
N LYS A 13 -0.67 -1.50 9.76
CA LYS A 13 -1.65 -1.91 8.73
C LYS A 13 -2.86 -0.99 8.70
N LYS A 14 -3.35 -0.58 9.88
CA LYS A 14 -4.48 0.35 9.98
C LYS A 14 -4.13 1.71 9.35
N VAL A 15 -2.95 2.26 9.65
CA VAL A 15 -2.46 3.51 9.05
C VAL A 15 -2.39 3.38 7.52
N ALA A 16 -1.76 2.33 7.01
CA ALA A 16 -1.63 2.08 5.57
C ALA A 16 -3.00 2.00 4.85
N VAL A 17 -4.01 1.38 5.48
CA VAL A 17 -5.37 1.31 4.94
C VAL A 17 -6.04 2.69 4.97
N GLU A 18 -5.97 3.40 6.08
CA GLU A 18 -6.58 4.73 6.25
C GLU A 18 -6.00 5.74 5.23
N GLU A 19 -4.68 5.77 5.06
CA GLU A 19 -4.01 6.64 4.08
C GLU A 19 -4.38 6.26 2.64
N TYR A 20 -4.42 4.97 2.31
CA TYR A 20 -4.85 4.54 0.98
C TYR A 20 -6.27 5.00 0.65
N ILE A 21 -7.20 4.88 1.61
CA ILE A 21 -8.59 5.35 1.45
C ILE A 21 -8.63 6.87 1.27
N LEU A 22 -7.85 7.60 2.07
CA LEU A 22 -7.75 9.05 1.98
C LEU A 22 -7.27 9.47 0.59
N ASP A 23 -6.21 8.87 0.08
CA ASP A 23 -5.66 9.12 -1.25
C ASP A 23 -6.67 8.75 -2.34
N ALA A 24 -7.28 7.57 -2.26
CA ALA A 24 -8.27 7.14 -3.24
C ALA A 24 -9.45 8.13 -3.33
N LYS A 25 -9.89 8.68 -2.20
CA LYS A 25 -10.93 9.72 -2.17
C LYS A 25 -10.43 11.05 -2.73
N LEU A 26 -9.22 11.46 -2.35
CA LEU A 26 -8.60 12.71 -2.80
C LEU A 26 -8.41 12.74 -4.32
N PHE A 27 -7.98 11.63 -4.90
CA PHE A 27 -7.71 11.51 -6.33
C PHE A 27 -8.89 10.96 -7.14
N GLY A 28 -10.03 10.70 -6.50
CA GLY A 28 -11.28 10.32 -7.17
C GLY A 28 -11.32 8.88 -7.72
N PHE A 29 -10.50 7.98 -7.15
CA PHE A 29 -10.49 6.55 -7.48
C PHE A 29 -11.23 5.69 -6.44
N TRP A 30 -11.80 6.32 -5.40
CA TRP A 30 -12.63 5.67 -4.40
C TRP A 30 -14.05 5.44 -4.92
N ASP A 31 -14.56 4.21 -4.77
CA ASP A 31 -15.96 3.87 -5.01
C ASP A 31 -16.70 3.75 -3.66
N ASP A 32 -17.89 4.33 -3.54
CA ASP A 32 -18.70 4.31 -2.32
C ASP A 32 -19.10 2.89 -1.88
N GLY A 33 -19.00 1.90 -2.78
CA GLY A 33 -19.17 0.49 -2.45
C GLY A 33 -17.95 -0.19 -1.82
N GLN A 34 -16.76 0.44 -1.82
CA GLN A 34 -15.54 -0.12 -1.24
C GLN A 34 -15.53 0.00 0.28
N THR A 35 -15.02 -1.03 0.94
CA THR A 35 -14.86 -1.11 2.38
C THR A 35 -13.39 -1.09 2.79
N GLU A 36 -13.10 -0.79 4.06
CA GLU A 36 -11.75 -0.93 4.62
C GLU A 36 -11.19 -2.35 4.45
N LYS A 37 -12.07 -3.36 4.50
CA LYS A 37 -11.71 -4.76 4.29
C LYS A 37 -11.21 -4.99 2.85
N ASP A 38 -11.86 -4.40 1.86
CA ASP A 38 -11.44 -4.54 0.46
C ASP A 38 -10.04 -3.95 0.23
N VAL A 39 -9.76 -2.81 0.87
CA VAL A 39 -8.42 -2.19 0.83
C VAL A 39 -7.40 -3.06 1.57
N TYR A 40 -7.75 -3.59 2.74
CA TYR A 40 -6.88 -4.50 3.48
C TYR A 40 -6.51 -5.72 2.63
N GLU A 41 -7.48 -6.36 1.98
CA GLU A 41 -7.26 -7.52 1.10
C GLU A 41 -6.43 -7.15 -0.14
N LEU A 42 -6.63 -5.97 -0.72
CA LEU A 42 -5.82 -5.44 -1.82
C LEU A 42 -4.35 -5.28 -1.40
N LEU A 43 -4.10 -4.63 -0.25
CA LEU A 43 -2.75 -4.35 0.24
C LEU A 43 -2.04 -5.63 0.72
N ALA A 44 -2.78 -6.61 1.25
CA ALA A 44 -2.29 -7.92 1.65
C ALA A 44 -2.24 -8.96 0.51
N SER A 45 -2.55 -8.56 -0.73
CA SER A 45 -2.50 -9.44 -1.90
C SER A 45 -1.10 -10.04 -2.05
N PRO A 46 -0.93 -11.32 -2.45
CA PRO A 46 0.39 -11.93 -2.66
C PRO A 46 1.35 -11.15 -3.58
N TRP A 47 0.80 -10.26 -4.40
CA TRP A 47 1.54 -9.37 -5.29
C TRP A 47 2.02 -8.08 -4.62
N GLU A 48 1.93 -7.94 -3.28
CA GLU A 48 2.23 -6.75 -2.46
C GLU A 48 3.24 -5.82 -3.13
N THR A 49 2.74 -4.83 -3.86
CA THR A 49 3.58 -3.88 -4.61
C THR A 49 3.98 -2.72 -3.71
N HIS A 50 3.13 -2.34 -2.76
CA HIS A 50 3.39 -1.24 -1.84
C HIS A 50 4.49 -1.59 -0.82
N ARG A 51 5.32 -0.61 -0.50
CA ARG A 51 6.35 -0.69 0.53
C ARG A 51 6.17 0.43 1.53
N TYR A 52 6.28 0.09 2.80
CA TYR A 52 5.96 0.96 3.92
C TYR A 52 7.15 1.13 4.84
N ASP A 53 7.15 2.22 5.62
CA ASP A 53 7.96 2.31 6.82
C ASP A 53 7.36 1.47 7.96
N GLU A 54 7.97 1.52 9.15
CA GLU A 54 7.50 0.77 10.33
C GLU A 54 6.15 1.27 10.88
N ASN A 55 5.74 2.49 10.52
CA ASN A 55 4.50 3.13 10.97
C ASN A 55 3.34 2.88 10.00
N GLY A 56 3.61 2.28 8.83
CA GLY A 56 2.60 2.03 7.81
C GLY A 56 2.45 3.14 6.79
N VAL A 57 3.38 4.10 6.76
CA VAL A 57 3.39 5.19 5.77
C VAL A 57 3.98 4.67 4.46
N LEU A 58 3.30 4.92 3.35
CA LEU A 58 3.74 4.48 2.02
C LEU A 58 5.04 5.17 1.60
N GLN A 59 6.07 4.39 1.30
CA GLN A 59 7.38 4.89 0.85
C GLN A 59 7.61 4.66 -0.65
N GLY A 60 6.92 3.69 -1.24
CA GLY A 60 6.99 3.46 -2.68
C GLY A 60 6.28 2.20 -3.13
N LYS A 61 6.41 1.91 -4.42
CA LYS A 61 5.77 0.77 -5.07
C LYS A 61 6.80 -0.03 -5.88
N VAL A 62 6.65 -1.34 -5.87
CA VAL A 62 7.39 -2.27 -6.70
C VAL A 62 6.61 -2.54 -7.98
N HIS A 63 7.24 -2.32 -9.13
CA HIS A 63 6.75 -2.74 -10.43
C HIS A 63 7.45 -4.04 -10.85
N TYR A 64 6.69 -5.08 -11.15
CA TYR A 64 7.20 -6.30 -11.76
C TYR A 64 7.19 -6.13 -13.29
N LEU A 65 8.37 -5.92 -13.89
CA LEU A 65 8.50 -5.68 -15.34
C LEU A 65 8.58 -6.98 -16.16
N ASP A 66 8.91 -8.09 -15.50
CA ASP A 66 8.81 -9.50 -15.94
C ASP A 66 9.33 -10.36 -14.78
N HIS A 67 9.14 -11.69 -14.81
CA HIS A 67 9.33 -12.67 -13.72
C HIS A 67 10.60 -12.56 -12.83
N ASN A 68 11.60 -11.74 -13.17
CA ASN A 68 12.84 -11.56 -12.42
C ASN A 68 13.29 -10.09 -12.22
N GLN A 69 12.51 -9.08 -12.64
CA GLN A 69 12.91 -7.67 -12.49
C GLN A 69 11.87 -6.88 -11.68
N ILE A 70 12.32 -6.44 -10.51
CA ILE A 70 11.60 -5.55 -9.59
C ILE A 70 12.22 -4.17 -9.72
N GLU A 71 11.44 -3.20 -10.20
CA GLU A 71 11.79 -1.78 -10.12
C GLU A 71 11.08 -1.18 -8.90
N PHE A 72 11.82 -0.56 -8.00
CA PHE A 72 11.24 0.21 -6.91
C PHE A 72 11.06 1.65 -7.36
N ILE A 73 9.80 2.08 -7.42
CA ILE A 73 9.41 3.46 -7.68
C ILE A 73 9.14 4.10 -6.31
N GLU A 74 10.08 4.90 -5.86
CA GLU A 74 9.92 5.76 -4.68
C GLU A 74 8.84 6.79 -4.99
N THR A 75 7.81 6.88 -4.15
CA THR A 75 6.66 7.75 -4.44
C THR A 75 6.91 9.22 -4.06
N GLY A 76 8.05 9.53 -3.44
CA GLY A 76 8.30 10.84 -2.84
C GLY A 76 7.40 11.02 -1.62
N GLU A 77 7.99 11.44 -0.50
CA GLU A 77 7.31 11.62 0.79
C GLU A 77 6.07 12.54 0.66
N TYR A 78 4.93 12.11 1.21
CA TYR A 78 3.76 12.95 1.51
C TYR A 78 3.60 13.08 3.02
#